data_AF-A0AA96QQP7-F1
#
_entry.id   AF-A0AA96QQP7-F1
#
_cell.length_a   1.000
_cell.length_b   1.000
_cell.length_c   1.000
_cell.angle_alpha   90.00
_cell.angle_beta   90.00
_cell.angle_gamma   90.00
#
_symmetry.space_group_name_H-M   'P 1'
#
loop_
_entity.id
_entity.type
_entity.pdbx_description
1 polymer ?
#
loop_
_entity_poly.entity_id
_entity_poly.type
_entity_poly.pdbx_seq_one_letter_code
_entity_poly.pdbx_strand_id
1 'polypeptide(L)'
;MGLSPAQAAVRQDRELRSGPLENLLRAKLSDRFGGAWYDNGMLTIGVLDPADAAAVRAAGATAVTVDRSEQVLTSQKALLDKMSAPTDVHSWYVDPVSNSVVVEAASEAAGRSFGSKAGVAVRTRVSQAPRPLYDIRGGDQYVINRNVLCSVGFSVDGGFVTAGHCGSTGSPTLGYNNVDQGTFAGSSFPDNDYAWVRTNANWTPTPYVNDYAGGSVAVAGSQEAGIGASVCRSGRTTGWHCGTIQAKNVTVNYSNGPVYGLTSTNACAEGGDSGGAWLTGNQAQGVTSGGSGDCKTGGTTLFQPVNEILSTYGLRLSTTGSGSSTRIIGYQDKCVDVPNSNAVAGQRLATWDCNGGANQNWTFGGDGTVRALGLCMDVNGGATANGTAIQLWGCNGSPAQQFVLSAAGDLVNPQANKCVDITGYGGVGTPLELWDCNGGANQKWRRG
;
A
#
# COMPACT_ATOMS: atom_id res chain seq x y z
N MET A 1 -14.11 -2.76 12.56
CA MET A 1 -15.34 -3.48 12.96
C MET A 1 -16.12 -2.78 14.09
N GLY A 2 -15.67 -1.63 14.61
CA GLY A 2 -16.44 -0.86 15.61
C GLY A 2 -16.71 -1.59 16.93
N LEU A 3 -15.88 -2.56 17.30
CA LEU A 3 -16.04 -3.36 18.52
C LEU A 3 -15.13 -2.81 19.62
N SER A 4 -15.64 -2.69 20.85
CA SER A 4 -14.81 -2.47 22.03
C SER A 4 -13.85 -3.66 22.26
N PRO A 5 -12.77 -3.49 23.03
CA PRO A 5 -11.86 -4.61 23.36
C PRO A 5 -12.58 -5.82 23.97
N ALA A 6 -13.59 -5.59 24.82
CA ALA A 6 -14.42 -6.66 25.38
C ALA A 6 -15.32 -7.33 24.32
N GLN A 7 -15.91 -6.54 23.41
CA GLN A 7 -16.70 -7.07 22.29
C GLN A 7 -15.82 -7.83 21.28
N ALA A 8 -14.59 -7.40 21.05
CA ALA A 8 -13.60 -8.08 20.21
C ALA A 8 -13.15 -9.41 20.84
N ALA A 9 -12.91 -9.43 22.17
CA ALA A 9 -12.59 -10.66 22.90
C ALA A 9 -13.75 -11.66 22.89
N VAL A 10 -14.98 -11.21 23.13
CA VAL A 10 -16.20 -12.05 23.04
C VAL A 10 -16.39 -12.56 21.62
N ARG A 11 -16.13 -11.72 20.61
CA ARG A 11 -16.22 -12.14 19.21
C ARG A 11 -15.15 -13.16 18.85
N GLN A 12 -13.89 -12.96 19.27
CA GLN A 12 -12.83 -13.93 19.08
C GLN A 12 -13.13 -15.27 19.75
N ASP A 13 -13.65 -15.27 20.98
CA ASP A 13 -14.06 -16.51 21.66
C ASP A 13 -15.17 -17.23 20.90
N ARG A 14 -16.16 -16.50 20.34
CA ARG A 14 -17.19 -17.06 19.47
C ARG A 14 -16.64 -17.57 18.14
N GLU A 15 -15.68 -16.86 17.55
CA GLU A 15 -14.95 -17.23 16.33
C GLU A 15 -14.10 -18.49 16.51
N LEU A 16 -13.46 -18.66 17.67
CA LEU A 16 -12.70 -19.86 18.01
C LEU A 16 -13.60 -21.09 18.18
N ARG A 17 -14.83 -20.91 18.70
CA ARG A 17 -15.77 -22.01 18.96
C ARG A 17 -16.58 -22.46 17.75
N SER A 18 -16.66 -21.65 16.69
CA SER A 18 -17.50 -21.99 15.55
C SER A 18 -16.96 -23.08 14.67
N GLY A 19 -15.65 -23.17 14.42
CA GLY A 19 -15.10 -24.24 13.60
C GLY A 19 -15.50 -25.63 14.12
N PRO A 20 -15.29 -25.93 15.41
CA PRO A 20 -15.77 -27.18 16.02
C PRO A 20 -17.29 -27.34 15.97
N LEU A 21 -18.05 -26.27 16.24
CA LEU A 21 -19.51 -26.29 16.26
C LEU A 21 -20.11 -26.53 14.85
N GLU A 22 -19.55 -25.88 13.84
CA GLU A 22 -19.88 -26.06 12.43
C GLU A 22 -19.64 -27.51 12.03
N ASN A 23 -18.46 -28.06 12.32
CA ASN A 23 -18.15 -29.46 12.00
C ASN A 23 -19.11 -30.44 12.69
N LEU A 24 -19.47 -30.18 13.95
CA LEU A 24 -20.45 -30.99 14.68
C LEU A 24 -21.84 -30.91 14.04
N LEU A 25 -22.32 -29.71 13.73
CA LEU A 25 -23.64 -29.51 13.12
C LEU A 25 -23.69 -30.04 11.69
N ARG A 26 -22.61 -29.87 10.92
CA ARG A 26 -22.41 -30.45 9.59
C ARG A 26 -22.49 -31.97 9.61
N ALA A 27 -21.80 -32.63 10.55
CA ALA A 27 -21.87 -34.08 10.70
C ALA A 27 -23.28 -34.56 11.14
N LYS A 28 -23.91 -33.81 12.06
CA LYS A 28 -25.25 -34.14 12.57
C LYS A 28 -26.36 -33.96 11.53
N LEU A 29 -26.26 -32.91 10.71
CA LEU A 29 -27.28 -32.55 9.71
C LEU A 29 -27.05 -33.27 8.38
N SER A 30 -25.81 -33.65 8.06
CA SER A 30 -25.43 -34.42 6.87
C SER A 30 -25.95 -33.79 5.57
N ASP A 31 -26.80 -34.48 4.82
CA ASP A 31 -27.42 -34.06 3.57
C ASP A 31 -28.41 -32.90 3.73
N ARG A 32 -28.88 -32.64 4.96
CA ARG A 32 -29.74 -31.50 5.31
C ARG A 32 -28.96 -30.24 5.72
N PHE A 33 -27.64 -30.31 5.72
CA PHE A 33 -26.76 -29.16 5.95
C PHE A 33 -26.70 -28.25 4.71
N GLY A 34 -27.19 -27.02 4.86
CA GLY A 34 -27.29 -26.01 3.80
C GLY A 34 -26.07 -25.11 3.60
N GLY A 35 -25.08 -25.22 4.50
CA GLY A 35 -23.89 -24.37 4.55
C GLY A 35 -23.77 -23.61 5.87
N ALA A 36 -22.63 -22.98 6.10
CA ALA A 36 -22.38 -22.15 7.27
C ALA A 36 -21.73 -20.83 6.87
N TRP A 37 -22.06 -19.77 7.60
CA TRP A 37 -21.45 -18.45 7.44
C TRP A 37 -21.51 -17.67 8.74
N TYR A 38 -20.71 -16.61 8.80
CA TYR A 38 -20.74 -15.67 9.89
C TYR A 38 -21.62 -14.49 9.55
N ASP A 39 -22.58 -14.20 10.43
CA ASP A 39 -23.39 -13.00 10.35
C ASP A 39 -23.44 -12.31 11.72
N ASN A 40 -23.16 -11.01 11.73
CA ASN A 40 -23.19 -10.18 12.95
C ASN A 40 -22.46 -10.77 14.18
N GLY A 41 -21.34 -11.47 13.96
CA GLY A 41 -20.53 -12.08 15.03
C GLY A 41 -21.10 -13.38 15.61
N MET A 42 -22.03 -14.04 14.91
CA MET A 42 -22.60 -15.33 15.27
C MET A 42 -22.53 -16.30 14.09
N LEU A 43 -22.24 -17.57 14.38
CA LEU A 43 -22.30 -18.64 13.40
C LEU A 43 -23.75 -18.86 12.98
N THR A 44 -24.01 -18.82 11.67
CA THR A 44 -25.31 -19.11 11.07
C THR A 44 -25.18 -20.39 10.24
N ILE A 45 -26.12 -21.31 10.44
CA ILE A 45 -26.23 -22.58 9.72
C ILE A 45 -27.47 -22.55 8.84
N GLY A 46 -27.28 -22.79 7.55
CA GLY A 46 -28.33 -23.11 6.62
C GLY A 46 -28.87 -24.52 6.90
N VAL A 47 -30.18 -24.67 7.06
CA VAL A 47 -30.85 -25.96 7.23
C VAL A 47 -31.93 -26.14 6.17
N LEU A 48 -32.06 -27.36 5.63
CA LEU A 48 -33.09 -27.64 4.62
C LEU A 48 -34.44 -27.88 5.27
N ASP A 49 -34.44 -28.56 6.43
CA ASP A 49 -35.63 -28.84 7.20
C ASP A 49 -35.76 -27.83 8.35
N PRO A 50 -36.83 -27.02 8.40
CA PRO A 50 -37.10 -26.12 9.52
C PRO A 50 -37.11 -26.82 10.89
N ALA A 51 -37.38 -28.14 10.96
CA ALA A 51 -37.34 -28.92 12.19
C ALA A 51 -35.92 -28.98 12.82
N ASP A 52 -34.87 -28.87 12.01
CA ASP A 52 -33.48 -28.88 12.48
C ASP A 52 -33.06 -27.55 13.15
N ALA A 53 -33.83 -26.48 12.92
CA ALA A 53 -33.50 -25.16 13.42
C ALA A 53 -33.46 -25.11 14.96
N ALA A 54 -34.26 -25.95 15.64
CA ALA A 54 -34.22 -26.06 17.10
C ALA A 54 -32.90 -26.66 17.60
N ALA A 55 -32.39 -27.70 16.92
CA ALA A 55 -31.12 -28.34 17.29
C ALA A 55 -29.91 -27.43 17.05
N VAL A 56 -29.93 -26.65 15.96
CA VAL A 56 -28.89 -25.64 15.66
C VAL A 56 -28.87 -24.52 16.70
N ARG A 57 -30.04 -23.99 17.06
CA ARG A 57 -30.15 -22.94 18.10
C ARG A 57 -29.75 -23.44 19.48
N ALA A 58 -30.13 -24.67 19.83
CA ALA A 58 -29.72 -25.30 21.09
C ALA A 58 -28.19 -25.49 21.18
N ALA A 59 -27.52 -25.68 20.04
CA ALA A 59 -26.07 -25.79 19.97
C ALA A 59 -25.35 -24.42 19.97
N GLY A 60 -26.10 -23.30 19.99
CA GLY A 60 -25.57 -21.95 20.10
C GLY A 60 -25.33 -21.22 18.77
N ALA A 61 -25.89 -21.72 17.66
CA ALA A 61 -25.82 -21.09 16.34
C ALA A 61 -27.18 -20.54 15.87
N THR A 62 -27.16 -19.58 14.95
CA THR A 62 -28.37 -19.12 14.25
C THR A 62 -28.74 -20.14 13.18
N ALA A 63 -30.04 -20.41 13.00
CA ALA A 63 -30.54 -21.29 11.96
C ALA A 63 -31.35 -20.51 10.94
N VAL A 64 -31.03 -20.67 9.66
CA VAL A 64 -31.75 -20.10 8.52
C VAL A 64 -32.18 -21.22 7.60
N THR A 65 -33.44 -21.24 7.18
CA THR A 65 -33.90 -22.23 6.20
C THR A 65 -33.39 -21.88 4.81
N VAL A 66 -32.88 -22.87 4.08
CA VAL A 66 -32.37 -22.71 2.72
C VAL A 66 -32.87 -23.85 1.82
N ASP A 67 -32.90 -23.62 0.51
CA ASP A 67 -33.50 -24.55 -0.45
C ASP A 67 -32.57 -25.69 -0.87
N ARG A 68 -31.25 -25.46 -0.84
CA ARG A 68 -30.24 -26.39 -1.35
C ARG A 68 -29.23 -26.77 -0.29
N SER A 69 -28.88 -28.05 -0.24
CA SER A 69 -27.80 -28.52 0.63
C SER A 69 -26.45 -28.09 0.10
N GLU A 70 -25.49 -27.97 1.00
CA GLU A 70 -24.11 -27.69 0.64
C GLU A 70 -23.53 -28.80 -0.24
N GLN A 71 -23.93 -30.06 -0.03
CA GLN A 71 -23.53 -31.18 -0.88
C GLN A 71 -24.00 -31.00 -2.33
N VAL A 72 -25.25 -30.55 -2.53
CA VAL A 72 -25.80 -30.25 -3.86
C VAL A 72 -25.06 -29.09 -4.51
N LEU A 73 -24.84 -27.99 -3.78
CA LEU A 73 -24.10 -26.82 -4.27
C LEU A 73 -22.66 -27.15 -4.63
N THR A 74 -21.99 -27.96 -3.80
CA THR A 74 -20.61 -28.42 -4.04
C THR A 74 -20.54 -29.33 -5.26
N SER A 75 -21.51 -30.22 -5.44
CA SER A 75 -21.61 -31.08 -6.62
C SER A 75 -21.84 -30.26 -7.89
N GLN A 76 -22.64 -29.20 -7.83
CA GLN A 76 -22.84 -28.25 -8.92
C GLN A 76 -21.55 -27.48 -9.26
N LYS A 77 -20.85 -26.94 -8.24
CA LYS A 77 -19.53 -26.29 -8.44
C LYS A 77 -18.53 -27.25 -9.09
N ALA A 78 -18.53 -28.53 -8.69
CA ALA A 78 -17.62 -29.53 -9.26
C ALA A 78 -17.87 -29.82 -10.75
N LEU A 79 -19.06 -29.51 -11.29
CA LEU A 79 -19.31 -29.55 -12.75
C LEU A 79 -18.60 -28.39 -13.46
N LEU A 80 -18.59 -27.20 -12.86
CA LEU A 80 -17.84 -26.04 -13.37
C LEU A 80 -16.33 -26.27 -13.29
N ASP A 81 -15.84 -26.91 -12.20
CA ASP A 81 -14.41 -27.21 -12.00
C ASP A 81 -13.81 -28.09 -13.12
N LYS A 82 -14.63 -28.88 -13.80
CA LYS A 82 -14.21 -29.75 -14.92
C LYS A 82 -14.14 -29.03 -16.27
N MET A 83 -14.65 -27.81 -16.34
CA MET A 83 -14.68 -27.05 -17.58
C MET A 83 -13.38 -26.26 -17.80
N SER A 84 -13.00 -26.08 -19.06
CA SER A 84 -12.06 -25.03 -19.42
C SER A 84 -12.80 -23.68 -19.39
N ALA A 85 -12.41 -22.81 -18.47
CA ALA A 85 -13.01 -21.49 -18.33
C ALA A 85 -12.48 -20.52 -19.39
N PRO A 86 -13.36 -19.77 -20.08
CA PRO A 86 -12.97 -18.63 -20.91
C PRO A 86 -12.27 -17.53 -20.09
N THR A 87 -11.47 -16.68 -20.74
CA THR A 87 -10.69 -15.61 -20.06
C THR A 87 -11.55 -14.53 -19.41
N ASP A 88 -12.82 -14.39 -19.82
CA ASP A 88 -13.79 -13.46 -19.25
C ASP A 88 -14.56 -14.06 -18.06
N VAL A 89 -14.24 -15.29 -17.64
CA VAL A 89 -14.71 -15.92 -16.40
C VAL A 89 -13.55 -15.94 -15.40
N HIS A 90 -13.74 -15.31 -14.25
CA HIS A 90 -12.66 -14.98 -13.32
C HIS A 90 -12.57 -15.93 -12.13
N SER A 91 -13.71 -16.32 -11.56
CA SER A 91 -13.78 -17.23 -10.41
C SER A 91 -15.17 -17.88 -10.30
N TRP A 92 -15.29 -18.99 -9.56
CA TRP A 92 -16.57 -19.55 -9.17
C TRP A 92 -16.50 -20.30 -7.85
N TYR A 93 -17.54 -20.17 -7.03
CA TYR A 93 -17.56 -20.71 -5.65
C TYR A 93 -18.98 -21.00 -5.16
N VAL A 94 -19.09 -21.76 -4.07
CA VAL A 94 -20.36 -21.94 -3.33
C VAL A 94 -20.51 -20.78 -2.34
N ASP A 95 -21.59 -20.04 -2.46
CA ASP A 95 -21.98 -18.97 -1.54
C ASP A 95 -23.13 -19.46 -0.65
N PRO A 96 -22.87 -19.87 0.60
CA PRO A 96 -23.92 -20.34 1.50
C PRO A 96 -24.89 -19.22 1.92
N VAL A 97 -24.45 -17.95 1.88
CA VAL A 97 -25.30 -16.79 2.25
C VAL A 97 -26.41 -16.59 1.23
N SER A 98 -26.08 -16.66 -0.06
CA SER A 98 -27.08 -16.61 -1.14
C SER A 98 -27.61 -18.01 -1.50
N ASN A 99 -27.20 -19.04 -0.77
CA ASN A 99 -27.45 -20.46 -1.01
C ASN A 99 -27.30 -20.83 -2.50
N SER A 100 -26.21 -20.40 -3.15
CA SER A 100 -26.02 -20.53 -4.60
C SER A 100 -24.58 -20.79 -5.04
N VAL A 101 -24.41 -21.30 -6.27
CA VAL A 101 -23.11 -21.28 -6.95
C VAL A 101 -22.96 -19.92 -7.63
N VAL A 102 -21.91 -19.19 -7.29
CA VAL A 102 -21.61 -17.86 -7.85
C VAL A 102 -20.51 -18.00 -8.90
N VAL A 103 -20.67 -17.31 -10.02
CA VAL A 103 -19.63 -17.11 -11.05
C VAL A 103 -19.31 -15.63 -11.13
N GLU A 104 -18.05 -15.28 -10.92
CA GLU A 104 -17.54 -13.94 -11.13
C GLU A 104 -16.91 -13.83 -12.52
N ALA A 105 -17.27 -12.81 -13.28
CA ALA A 105 -16.92 -12.70 -14.70
C ALA A 105 -16.86 -11.23 -15.16
N ALA A 106 -16.27 -10.96 -16.33
CA ALA A 106 -16.21 -9.62 -16.92
C ALA A 106 -17.60 -9.07 -17.29
N SER A 107 -18.59 -9.94 -17.45
CA SER A 107 -20.00 -9.57 -17.64
C SER A 107 -20.94 -10.65 -17.07
N GLU A 108 -22.17 -10.27 -16.74
CA GLU A 108 -23.19 -11.25 -16.35
C GLU A 108 -23.47 -12.27 -17.46
N ALA A 109 -23.41 -11.86 -18.73
CA ALA A 109 -23.64 -12.74 -19.87
C ALA A 109 -22.58 -13.85 -19.95
N ALA A 110 -21.30 -13.51 -19.73
CA ALA A 110 -20.21 -14.48 -19.70
C ALA A 110 -20.41 -15.50 -18.56
N GLY A 111 -20.72 -15.02 -17.35
CA GLY A 111 -20.97 -15.89 -16.21
C GLY A 111 -22.17 -16.83 -16.41
N ARG A 112 -23.29 -16.32 -16.95
CA ARG A 112 -24.48 -17.14 -17.24
C ARG A 112 -24.19 -18.17 -18.34
N SER A 113 -23.48 -17.77 -19.39
CA SER A 113 -23.06 -18.66 -20.47
C SER A 113 -22.21 -19.81 -19.93
N PHE A 114 -21.23 -19.51 -19.08
CA PHE A 114 -20.40 -20.52 -18.42
C PHE A 114 -21.25 -21.49 -17.56
N GLY A 115 -22.12 -20.96 -16.69
CA GLY A 115 -23.04 -21.80 -15.91
C GLY A 115 -23.91 -22.71 -16.79
N SER A 116 -24.50 -22.16 -17.85
CA SER A 116 -25.39 -22.89 -18.76
C SER A 116 -24.67 -24.02 -19.51
N LYS A 117 -23.41 -23.82 -19.91
CA LYS A 117 -22.58 -24.84 -20.57
C LYS A 117 -22.28 -26.03 -19.65
N ALA A 118 -22.14 -25.78 -18.35
CA ALA A 118 -21.99 -26.82 -17.34
C ALA A 118 -23.31 -27.45 -16.89
N GLY A 119 -24.47 -26.96 -17.35
CA GLY A 119 -25.78 -27.38 -16.86
C GLY A 119 -26.05 -26.94 -15.41
N VAL A 120 -25.41 -25.86 -14.95
CA VAL A 120 -25.52 -25.36 -13.57
C VAL A 120 -26.22 -24.00 -13.54
N ALA A 121 -27.26 -23.89 -12.71
CA ALA A 121 -27.86 -22.59 -12.40
C ALA A 121 -26.92 -21.79 -11.48
N VAL A 122 -26.38 -20.68 -12.00
CA VAL A 122 -25.41 -19.83 -11.30
C VAL A 122 -25.96 -18.43 -11.05
N ARG A 123 -25.53 -17.82 -9.94
CA ARG A 123 -25.64 -16.38 -9.72
C ARG A 123 -24.39 -15.71 -10.30
N THR A 124 -24.54 -14.63 -11.05
CA THR A 124 -23.38 -13.92 -11.64
C THR A 124 -23.03 -12.67 -10.86
N ARG A 125 -21.73 -12.39 -10.73
CA ARG A 125 -21.21 -11.10 -10.25
C ARG A 125 -20.22 -10.55 -11.28
N VAL A 126 -20.33 -9.27 -11.61
CA VAL A 126 -19.33 -8.61 -12.46
C VAL A 126 -18.10 -8.32 -11.62
N SER A 127 -16.93 -8.78 -12.05
CA SER A 127 -15.66 -8.56 -11.37
C SER A 127 -14.55 -8.22 -12.36
N GLN A 128 -13.41 -7.79 -11.84
CA GLN A 128 -12.18 -7.70 -12.63
C GLN A 128 -11.42 -9.02 -12.55
N ALA A 129 -10.67 -9.35 -13.61
CA ALA A 129 -9.85 -10.55 -13.62
C ALA A 129 -8.81 -10.47 -12.48
N PRO A 130 -8.69 -11.53 -11.64
CA PRO A 130 -7.62 -11.59 -10.65
C PRO A 130 -6.28 -11.61 -11.38
N ARG A 131 -5.28 -10.99 -10.77
CA ARG A 131 -3.93 -10.94 -11.31
C ARG A 131 -2.92 -11.21 -10.20
N PRO A 132 -1.75 -11.78 -10.51
CA PRO A 132 -0.62 -11.79 -9.59
C PRO A 132 -0.23 -10.36 -9.20
N LEU A 133 0.19 -10.16 -7.95
CA LEU A 133 0.70 -8.89 -7.43
C LEU A 133 2.16 -9.09 -7.00
N TYR A 134 3.04 -8.27 -7.55
CA TYR A 134 4.47 -8.22 -7.24
C TYR A 134 4.87 -6.81 -6.82
N ASP A 135 5.81 -6.67 -5.90
CA ASP A 135 6.30 -5.37 -5.48
C ASP A 135 7.57 -4.98 -6.25
N ILE A 136 7.72 -3.67 -6.48
CA ILE A 136 8.95 -3.06 -6.99
C ILE A 136 9.58 -2.27 -5.86
N ARG A 137 10.86 -2.54 -5.58
CA ARG A 137 11.69 -1.78 -4.64
C ARG A 137 12.98 -1.37 -5.31
N GLY A 138 13.55 -0.24 -4.91
CA GLY A 138 14.89 0.14 -5.33
C GLY A 138 15.93 -0.90 -4.89
N GLY A 139 16.96 -1.09 -5.70
CA GLY A 139 18.02 -2.07 -5.48
C GLY A 139 17.69 -3.49 -5.97
N ASP A 140 16.41 -3.84 -6.15
CA ASP A 140 16.02 -5.16 -6.65
C ASP A 140 16.49 -5.37 -8.11
N GLN A 141 16.74 -6.63 -8.47
CA GLN A 141 17.13 -7.02 -9.82
C GLN A 141 15.97 -6.85 -10.81
N TYR A 142 16.30 -6.43 -12.03
CA TYR A 142 15.47 -6.64 -13.21
C TYR A 142 16.33 -7.07 -14.41
N VAL A 143 15.69 -7.76 -15.37
CA VAL A 143 16.34 -8.33 -16.55
C VAL A 143 15.87 -7.59 -17.79
N ILE A 144 16.80 -7.10 -18.61
CA ILE A 144 16.52 -6.43 -19.88
C ILE A 144 16.82 -7.39 -21.02
N ASN A 145 15.93 -7.49 -22.02
CA ASN A 145 16.10 -8.35 -23.19
C ASN A 145 16.47 -9.82 -22.85
N ARG A 146 16.09 -10.29 -21.66
CA ARG A 146 16.39 -11.61 -21.08
C ARG A 146 17.88 -11.93 -20.90
N ASN A 147 18.79 -10.95 -21.00
CA ASN A 147 20.23 -11.22 -20.98
C ASN A 147 21.07 -10.18 -20.22
N VAL A 148 20.56 -8.97 -20.00
CA VAL A 148 21.26 -7.94 -19.23
C VAL A 148 20.61 -7.81 -17.86
N LEU A 149 21.43 -7.69 -16.82
CA LEU A 149 20.98 -7.48 -15.45
C LEU A 149 21.35 -6.06 -15.01
N CYS A 150 20.35 -5.34 -14.52
CA CYS A 150 20.54 -4.08 -13.81
C CYS A 150 19.72 -4.11 -12.51
N SER A 151 19.87 -3.04 -11.74
CA SER A 151 19.16 -2.81 -10.50
C SER A 151 18.12 -1.69 -10.66
N VAL A 152 16.96 -1.87 -10.04
CA VAL A 152 15.92 -0.85 -9.97
C VAL A 152 16.48 0.36 -9.20
N GLY A 153 16.25 1.57 -9.69
CA GLY A 153 16.61 2.80 -8.98
C GLY A 153 15.55 3.15 -7.95
N PHE A 154 14.55 3.93 -8.36
CA PHE A 154 13.45 4.30 -7.48
C PHE A 154 12.10 4.08 -8.15
N SER A 155 11.15 3.60 -7.37
CA SER A 155 9.74 3.56 -7.76
C SER A 155 9.20 4.96 -8.06
N VAL A 156 8.48 5.06 -9.16
CA VAL A 156 7.72 6.25 -9.56
C VAL A 156 6.30 5.82 -9.89
N ASP A 157 5.40 6.79 -10.03
CA ASP A 157 4.04 6.50 -10.48
C ASP A 157 4.05 5.73 -11.81
N GLY A 158 3.55 4.50 -11.78
CA GLY A 158 3.46 3.60 -12.94
C GLY A 158 4.78 2.93 -13.38
N GLY A 159 5.83 2.96 -12.57
CA GLY A 159 7.10 2.34 -12.96
C GLY A 159 8.27 2.54 -12.00
N PHE A 160 9.48 2.57 -12.55
CA PHE A 160 10.70 2.90 -11.82
C PHE A 160 11.74 3.58 -12.71
N VAL A 161 12.59 4.41 -12.11
CA VAL A 161 13.78 5.00 -12.77
C VAL A 161 14.99 4.06 -12.67
N THR A 162 15.88 4.14 -13.64
CA THR A 162 17.11 3.33 -13.74
C THR A 162 18.14 4.05 -14.62
N ALA A 163 19.28 3.42 -14.91
CA ALA A 163 20.32 3.99 -15.76
C ALA A 163 19.99 3.83 -17.27
N GLY A 164 20.39 4.81 -18.08
CA GLY A 164 20.14 4.83 -19.52
C GLY A 164 20.89 3.74 -20.26
N HIS A 165 22.14 3.48 -19.86
CA HIS A 165 22.97 2.45 -20.49
C HIS A 165 22.45 1.01 -20.30
N CYS A 166 21.51 0.78 -19.38
CA CYS A 166 20.91 -0.55 -19.14
C CYS A 166 20.03 -1.02 -20.31
N GLY A 167 19.43 -0.10 -21.08
CA GLY A 167 18.55 -0.44 -22.18
C GLY A 167 17.99 0.77 -22.92
N SER A 168 17.63 0.55 -24.19
CA SER A 168 17.00 1.56 -25.04
C SER A 168 15.49 1.57 -24.89
N THR A 169 14.83 2.68 -25.22
CA THR A 169 13.37 2.79 -25.30
C THR A 169 12.76 1.62 -26.08
N GLY A 170 11.73 1.00 -25.50
CA GLY A 170 11.07 -0.19 -26.04
C GLY A 170 11.66 -1.53 -25.60
N SER A 171 12.84 -1.55 -24.96
CA SER A 171 13.43 -2.78 -24.42
C SER A 171 12.48 -3.42 -23.38
N PRO A 172 12.08 -4.70 -23.53
CA PRO A 172 11.28 -5.41 -22.54
C PRO A 172 12.08 -5.74 -21.28
N THR A 173 11.38 -5.77 -20.15
CA THR A 173 11.95 -6.13 -18.85
C THR A 173 11.20 -7.28 -18.18
N LEU A 174 11.96 -8.12 -17.47
CA LEU A 174 11.46 -9.08 -16.49
C LEU A 174 11.87 -8.63 -15.10
N GLY A 175 11.03 -8.84 -14.09
CA GLY A 175 11.40 -8.52 -12.71
C GLY A 175 12.32 -9.58 -12.09
N TYR A 176 12.60 -9.43 -10.79
CA TYR A 176 13.47 -10.34 -10.04
C TYR A 176 13.05 -11.82 -10.08
N ASN A 177 11.76 -12.08 -10.37
CA ASN A 177 11.14 -13.40 -10.47
C ASN A 177 11.05 -13.93 -11.92
N ASN A 178 11.69 -13.27 -12.90
CA ASN A 178 11.61 -13.58 -14.33
C ASN A 178 10.21 -13.48 -14.95
N VAL A 179 9.26 -12.79 -14.30
CA VAL A 179 7.94 -12.49 -14.86
C VAL A 179 7.99 -11.16 -15.61
N ASP A 180 7.20 -11.05 -16.68
CA ASP A 180 7.04 -9.82 -17.45
C ASP A 180 6.73 -8.64 -16.54
N GLN A 181 7.54 -7.60 -16.64
CA GLN A 181 7.49 -6.44 -15.74
C GLN A 181 7.10 -5.17 -16.47
N GLY A 182 7.61 -4.94 -17.67
CA GLY A 182 7.34 -3.71 -18.40
C GLY A 182 8.30 -3.47 -19.55
N THR A 183 8.41 -2.21 -19.95
CA THR A 183 9.29 -1.77 -21.04
C THR A 183 9.91 -0.42 -20.71
N PHE A 184 11.13 -0.19 -21.18
CA PHE A 184 11.77 1.13 -21.15
C PHE A 184 10.90 2.15 -21.88
N ALA A 185 10.35 3.12 -21.16
CA ALA A 185 9.49 4.16 -21.74
C ALA A 185 10.27 5.42 -22.13
N GLY A 186 11.47 5.59 -21.60
CA GLY A 186 12.45 6.57 -22.04
C GLY A 186 13.85 6.14 -21.60
N SER A 187 14.86 6.46 -22.41
CA SER A 187 16.27 6.21 -22.13
C SER A 187 17.15 7.23 -22.84
N SER A 188 18.17 7.74 -22.15
CA SER A 188 19.20 8.64 -22.68
C SER A 188 20.58 8.17 -22.21
N PHE A 189 21.42 7.79 -23.18
CA PHE A 189 22.84 7.45 -23.00
C PHE A 189 23.53 7.39 -24.38
N PRO A 190 24.70 8.03 -24.61
CA PRO A 190 25.49 8.84 -23.67
C PRO A 190 24.89 10.26 -23.45
N ASP A 191 25.74 11.26 -23.15
CA ASP A 191 25.43 12.61 -22.67
C ASP A 191 24.90 12.67 -21.23
N ASN A 192 23.84 11.93 -20.96
CA ASN A 192 23.34 11.65 -19.61
C ASN A 192 23.28 10.14 -19.41
N ASP A 193 22.94 9.67 -18.21
CA ASP A 193 22.75 8.23 -17.98
C ASP A 193 21.49 7.93 -17.17
N TYR A 194 20.33 8.20 -17.77
CA TYR A 194 19.04 7.93 -17.16
C TYR A 194 18.04 7.24 -18.08
N ALA A 195 17.17 6.47 -17.46
CA ALA A 195 16.01 5.86 -18.08
C ALA A 195 14.87 5.71 -17.06
N TRP A 196 13.69 5.38 -17.57
CA TRP A 196 12.63 4.83 -16.74
C TRP A 196 11.89 3.70 -17.46
N VAL A 197 11.42 2.75 -16.68
CA VAL A 197 10.66 1.60 -17.12
C VAL A 197 9.23 1.80 -16.67
N ARG A 198 8.30 1.76 -17.63
CA ARG A 198 6.87 1.72 -17.34
C ARG A 198 6.49 0.26 -17.08
N THR A 199 5.88 -0.01 -15.93
CA THR A 199 5.52 -1.38 -15.55
C THR A 199 4.10 -1.72 -15.93
N ASN A 200 3.85 -3.02 -16.14
CA ASN A 200 2.50 -3.54 -16.32
C ASN A 200 1.75 -3.59 -14.97
N ALA A 201 0.48 -3.94 -15.05
CA ALA A 201 -0.43 -3.85 -13.92
C ALA A 201 -0.14 -4.87 -12.79
N ASN A 202 0.62 -5.93 -13.06
CA ASN A 202 0.95 -6.96 -12.06
C ASN A 202 1.99 -6.48 -11.04
N TRP A 203 2.66 -5.36 -11.32
CA TRP A 203 3.73 -4.83 -10.49
C TRP A 203 3.33 -3.53 -9.81
N THR A 204 3.57 -3.46 -8.50
CA THR A 204 3.21 -2.36 -7.63
C THR A 204 4.49 -1.59 -7.24
N PRO A 205 4.66 -0.35 -7.70
CA PRO A 205 5.71 0.52 -7.20
C PRO A 205 5.57 0.77 -5.70
N THR A 206 6.64 0.54 -4.94
CA THR A 206 6.64 0.79 -3.48
C THR A 206 7.68 1.86 -3.10
N PRO A 207 7.45 2.64 -2.02
CA PRO A 207 8.35 3.72 -1.60
C PRO A 207 9.56 3.21 -0.80
N TYR A 208 10.13 2.08 -1.20
CA TYR A 208 11.16 1.37 -0.45
C TYR A 208 12.35 0.99 -1.33
N VAL A 209 13.53 0.95 -0.71
CA VAL A 209 14.77 0.44 -1.28
C VAL A 209 15.23 -0.75 -0.43
N ASN A 210 15.64 -1.83 -1.06
CA ASN A 210 16.15 -3.03 -0.40
C ASN A 210 17.48 -2.72 0.31
N ASP A 211 17.58 -3.03 1.60
CA ASP A 211 18.80 -2.80 2.41
C ASP A 211 19.78 -3.97 2.35
N TYR A 212 19.40 -5.08 1.70
CA TYR A 212 20.16 -6.33 1.62
C TYR A 212 20.51 -6.98 2.97
N ALA A 213 19.89 -6.52 4.06
CA ALA A 213 19.98 -7.07 5.41
C ALA A 213 18.68 -7.79 5.85
N GLY A 214 17.74 -7.97 4.91
CA GLY A 214 16.42 -8.56 5.15
C GLY A 214 15.32 -7.54 5.42
N GLY A 215 15.62 -6.24 5.31
CA GLY A 215 14.71 -5.13 5.51
C GLY A 215 14.59 -4.21 4.29
N SER A 216 14.22 -2.96 4.53
CA SER A 216 14.10 -1.93 3.49
C SER A 216 14.25 -0.53 4.09
N VAL A 217 14.80 0.39 3.31
CA VAL A 217 14.89 1.81 3.61
C VAL A 217 13.73 2.54 2.95
N ALA A 218 12.97 3.29 3.74
CA ALA A 218 11.91 4.17 3.26
C ALA A 218 12.47 5.35 2.46
N VAL A 219 11.84 5.66 1.33
CA VAL A 219 12.09 6.88 0.55
C VAL A 219 11.07 7.92 0.98
N ALA A 220 11.51 9.09 1.43
CA ALA A 220 10.63 10.17 1.90
C ALA A 220 10.58 11.37 0.93
N GLY A 221 11.56 11.49 0.05
CA GLY A 221 11.70 12.59 -0.89
C GLY A 221 12.99 12.45 -1.71
N SER A 222 13.38 13.53 -2.38
CA SER A 222 14.61 13.63 -3.18
C SER A 222 15.38 14.92 -2.91
N GLN A 223 15.41 15.36 -1.65
CA GLN A 223 16.24 16.49 -1.25
C GLN A 223 17.71 16.16 -1.51
N GLU A 224 18.36 16.99 -2.33
CA GLU A 224 19.72 16.77 -2.78
C GLU A 224 20.74 17.04 -1.66
N ALA A 225 21.63 16.08 -1.40
CA ALA A 225 22.65 16.16 -0.37
C ALA A 225 23.92 16.86 -0.89
N GLY A 226 24.62 17.63 -0.05
CA GLY A 226 25.85 18.34 -0.41
C GLY A 226 27.09 17.45 -0.52
N ILE A 227 28.18 17.99 -1.09
CA ILE A 227 29.50 17.35 -1.06
C ILE A 227 29.92 17.11 0.41
N GLY A 228 30.50 15.94 0.69
CA GLY A 228 30.87 15.49 2.03
C GLY A 228 29.76 14.77 2.79
N ALA A 229 28.51 14.82 2.32
CA ALA A 229 27.42 14.06 2.93
C ALA A 229 27.63 12.55 2.79
N SER A 230 27.18 11.80 3.79
CA SER A 230 27.09 10.34 3.69
C SER A 230 26.05 9.96 2.64
N VAL A 231 26.36 8.93 1.87
CA VAL A 231 25.47 8.40 0.86
C VAL A 231 25.65 6.89 0.77
N CYS A 232 24.54 6.18 0.64
CA CYS A 232 24.50 4.74 0.51
C CYS A 232 23.82 4.35 -0.79
N ARG A 233 24.18 3.20 -1.34
CA ARG A 233 23.61 2.68 -2.56
C ARG A 233 23.20 1.23 -2.42
N SER A 234 22.17 0.84 -3.17
CA SER A 234 21.62 -0.51 -3.20
C SER A 234 21.65 -1.06 -4.62
N GLY A 235 22.17 -2.27 -4.79
CA GLY A 235 22.25 -2.93 -6.09
C GLY A 235 22.34 -4.45 -5.99
N ARG A 236 21.92 -5.13 -7.07
CA ARG A 236 21.70 -6.58 -7.10
C ARG A 236 22.95 -7.43 -6.92
N THR A 237 24.13 -6.89 -7.24
CA THR A 237 25.37 -7.67 -7.31
C THR A 237 26.07 -7.64 -5.97
N THR A 238 26.23 -6.45 -5.40
CA THR A 238 27.02 -6.25 -4.18
C THR A 238 26.18 -5.81 -2.98
N GLY A 239 24.87 -5.60 -3.15
CA GLY A 239 23.97 -5.31 -2.05
C GLY A 239 24.04 -3.85 -1.60
N TRP A 240 24.23 -3.60 -0.30
CA TRP A 240 24.20 -2.26 0.29
C TRP A 240 25.59 -1.76 0.67
N HIS A 241 26.00 -0.63 0.11
CA HIS A 241 27.31 -0.02 0.40
C HIS A 241 27.21 1.49 0.58
N CYS A 242 28.04 2.05 1.45
CA CYS A 242 28.02 3.47 1.78
C CYS A 242 29.39 4.12 1.58
N GLY A 243 29.36 5.44 1.44
CA GLY A 243 30.51 6.30 1.30
C GLY A 243 30.11 7.75 1.51
N THR A 244 30.83 8.66 0.87
CA THR A 244 30.58 10.09 0.89
C THR A 244 30.55 10.66 -0.52
N ILE A 245 29.77 11.71 -0.72
CA ILE A 245 29.77 12.49 -1.95
C ILE A 245 31.09 13.25 -2.04
N GLN A 246 31.86 13.01 -3.10
CA GLN A 246 33.20 13.58 -3.32
C GLN A 246 33.15 14.79 -4.26
N ALA A 247 32.36 14.72 -5.33
CA ALA A 247 32.22 15.79 -6.31
C ALA A 247 30.85 15.72 -7.00
N LYS A 248 30.39 16.86 -7.51
CA LYS A 248 29.16 16.99 -8.31
C LYS A 248 29.50 17.60 -9.67
N ASN A 249 28.57 17.47 -10.62
CA ASN A 249 28.73 17.94 -11.99
C ASN A 249 30.00 17.38 -12.66
N VAL A 250 30.26 16.10 -12.40
CA VAL A 250 31.40 15.37 -12.92
C VAL A 250 31.10 14.96 -14.36
N THR A 251 32.07 15.19 -15.25
CA THR A 251 32.06 14.63 -16.60
C THR A 251 32.91 13.38 -16.63
N VAL A 252 32.39 12.29 -17.17
CA VAL A 252 33.10 11.03 -17.33
C VAL A 252 33.12 10.65 -18.80
N ASN A 253 34.31 10.33 -19.31
CA ASN A 253 34.47 9.90 -20.69
C ASN A 253 34.38 8.37 -20.76
N TYR A 254 33.18 7.84 -20.96
CA TYR A 254 32.99 6.41 -21.21
C TYR A 254 33.40 6.06 -22.65
N SER A 255 33.61 4.77 -22.92
CA SER A 255 33.91 4.26 -24.27
C SER A 255 32.84 4.61 -25.31
N ASN A 256 31.60 4.82 -24.86
CA ASN A 256 30.45 5.13 -25.70
C ASN A 256 30.23 6.64 -25.91
N GLY A 257 31.03 7.47 -25.23
CA GLY A 257 30.92 8.93 -25.26
C GLY A 257 30.96 9.54 -23.85
N PRO A 258 31.11 10.87 -23.77
CA PRO A 258 31.06 11.59 -22.50
C PRO A 258 29.67 11.54 -21.88
N VAL A 259 29.62 11.47 -20.56
CA VAL A 259 28.41 11.67 -19.76
C VAL A 259 28.69 12.80 -18.77
N TYR A 260 27.76 13.74 -18.69
CA TYR A 260 27.89 14.98 -17.93
C TYR A 260 27.03 14.93 -16.66
N GLY A 261 27.22 15.89 -15.74
CA GLY A 261 26.31 16.09 -14.61
C GLY A 261 26.35 15.02 -13.51
N LEU A 262 27.27 14.05 -13.57
CA LEU A 262 27.32 12.95 -12.61
C LEU A 262 27.78 13.40 -11.21
N THR A 263 27.43 12.63 -10.20
CA THR A 263 27.95 12.80 -8.83
C THR A 263 28.90 11.66 -8.51
N SER A 264 30.12 11.99 -8.08
CA SER A 264 31.17 11.03 -7.72
C SER A 264 31.16 10.74 -6.22
N THR A 265 31.40 9.48 -5.85
CA THR A 265 31.44 8.99 -4.48
C THR A 265 32.57 7.98 -4.29
N ASN A 266 32.94 7.71 -3.04
CA ASN A 266 33.90 6.65 -2.70
C ASN A 266 33.23 5.33 -2.25
N ALA A 267 31.91 5.19 -2.43
CA ALA A 267 31.26 3.89 -2.26
C ALA A 267 31.59 3.01 -3.47
N CYS A 268 31.70 1.70 -3.26
CA CYS A 268 31.99 0.73 -4.33
C CYS A 268 30.71 0.22 -5.01
N ALA A 269 30.84 -0.22 -6.26
CA ALA A 269 29.81 -0.92 -7.03
C ALA A 269 30.47 -1.83 -8.08
N GLU A 270 29.74 -2.83 -8.56
CA GLU A 270 30.20 -3.77 -9.59
C GLU A 270 29.14 -3.95 -10.69
N GLY A 271 29.50 -4.70 -11.74
CA GLY A 271 28.59 -5.00 -12.85
C GLY A 271 27.27 -5.62 -12.36
N GLY A 272 26.14 -5.04 -12.79
CA GLY A 272 24.79 -5.40 -12.35
C GLY A 272 24.21 -4.48 -11.28
N ASP A 273 25.03 -3.70 -10.56
CA ASP A 273 24.53 -2.66 -9.65
C ASP A 273 24.08 -1.38 -10.38
N SER A 274 24.39 -1.27 -11.68
CA SER A 274 23.92 -0.22 -12.57
C SER A 274 22.42 0.01 -12.46
N GLY A 275 22.01 1.27 -12.42
CA GLY A 275 20.64 1.69 -12.19
C GLY A 275 20.18 1.69 -10.73
N GLY A 276 20.92 1.07 -9.81
CA GLY A 276 20.56 0.93 -8.40
C GLY A 276 20.45 2.27 -7.64
N ALA A 277 19.62 2.29 -6.60
CA ALA A 277 19.28 3.47 -5.81
C ALA A 277 20.47 4.05 -5.02
N TRP A 278 20.56 5.38 -4.92
CA TRP A 278 21.43 6.12 -4.00
C TRP A 278 20.62 6.96 -3.01
N LEU A 279 20.87 6.83 -1.71
CA LEU A 279 20.15 7.47 -0.62
C LEU A 279 21.10 8.19 0.34
N THR A 280 20.70 9.38 0.78
CA THR A 280 21.24 10.03 1.99
C THR A 280 20.12 10.07 3.02
N GLY A 281 20.24 9.28 4.08
CA GLY A 281 19.11 9.03 4.99
C GLY A 281 17.94 8.39 4.23
N ASN A 282 16.81 9.10 4.14
CA ASN A 282 15.61 8.69 3.40
C ASN A 282 15.37 9.53 2.13
N GLN A 283 16.37 10.29 1.67
CA GLN A 283 16.26 11.15 0.49
C GLN A 283 16.96 10.52 -0.71
N ALA A 284 16.21 10.29 -1.79
CA ALA A 284 16.74 9.78 -3.05
C ALA A 284 17.73 10.79 -3.67
N GLN A 285 18.91 10.31 -4.02
CA GLN A 285 20.01 11.10 -4.60
C GLN A 285 20.19 10.80 -6.09
N GLY A 286 20.15 9.53 -6.49
CA GLY A 286 20.44 9.16 -7.88
C GLY A 286 20.42 7.67 -8.17
N VAL A 287 20.73 7.32 -9.40
CA VAL A 287 20.86 5.94 -9.88
C VAL A 287 22.29 5.66 -10.31
N THR A 288 22.82 4.47 -10.00
CA THR A 288 24.20 4.09 -10.33
C THR A 288 24.43 4.17 -11.85
N SER A 289 25.38 4.99 -12.29
CA SER A 289 25.78 5.11 -13.69
C SER A 289 26.96 4.20 -14.01
N GLY A 290 28.03 4.25 -13.21
CA GLY A 290 29.20 3.41 -13.40
C GLY A 290 30.30 3.75 -12.41
N GLY A 291 31.48 3.18 -12.59
CA GLY A 291 32.58 3.40 -11.66
C GLY A 291 33.87 2.70 -12.06
N SER A 292 34.83 2.72 -11.14
CA SER A 292 36.12 2.04 -11.26
C SER A 292 36.50 1.39 -9.92
N GLY A 293 37.25 0.29 -9.97
CA GLY A 293 37.58 -0.51 -8.80
C GLY A 293 36.54 -1.61 -8.54
N ASP A 294 36.48 -2.10 -7.31
CA ASP A 294 35.55 -3.15 -6.89
C ASP A 294 35.19 -3.03 -5.40
N CYS A 295 34.31 -3.90 -4.90
CA CYS A 295 33.93 -3.91 -3.49
C CYS A 295 34.90 -4.66 -2.57
N LYS A 296 36.05 -5.12 -3.08
CA LYS A 296 37.11 -5.78 -2.28
C LYS A 296 38.25 -4.84 -1.92
N THR A 297 38.63 -3.99 -2.87
CA THR A 297 39.77 -3.07 -2.79
C THR A 297 39.35 -1.60 -2.72
N GLY A 298 38.06 -1.33 -2.95
CA GLY A 298 37.50 0.01 -2.99
C GLY A 298 37.44 0.56 -4.41
N GLY A 299 36.78 1.70 -4.56
CA GLY A 299 36.56 2.27 -5.88
C GLY A 299 35.92 3.65 -5.84
N THR A 300 35.68 4.18 -7.03
CA THR A 300 34.90 5.39 -7.25
C THR A 300 33.66 5.00 -8.01
N THR A 301 32.50 5.36 -7.49
CA THR A 301 31.22 5.13 -8.17
C THR A 301 30.51 6.45 -8.42
N LEU A 302 29.96 6.56 -9.61
CA LEU A 302 29.23 7.70 -10.11
C LEU A 302 27.75 7.37 -10.18
N PHE A 303 26.92 8.34 -9.80
CA PHE A 303 25.49 8.25 -9.98
C PHE A 303 24.94 9.43 -10.78
N GLN A 304 23.91 9.14 -11.57
CA GLN A 304 23.09 10.12 -12.25
C GLN A 304 22.06 10.69 -11.26
N PRO A 305 22.00 12.02 -11.03
CA PRO A 305 21.06 12.62 -10.08
C PRO A 305 19.59 12.30 -10.40
N VAL A 306 18.82 11.90 -9.39
CA VAL A 306 17.43 11.43 -9.59
C VAL A 306 16.49 12.57 -10.02
N ASN A 307 16.70 13.78 -9.51
CA ASN A 307 15.83 14.93 -9.79
C ASN A 307 15.83 15.31 -11.27
N GLU A 308 16.94 15.12 -11.97
CA GLU A 308 17.01 15.32 -13.42
C GLU A 308 16.10 14.32 -14.16
N ILE A 309 16.17 13.04 -13.79
CA ILE A 309 15.34 11.99 -14.38
C ILE A 309 13.85 12.27 -14.18
N LEU A 310 13.48 12.66 -12.95
CA LEU A 310 12.10 12.99 -12.59
C LEU A 310 11.60 14.19 -13.39
N SER A 311 12.41 15.24 -13.51
CA SER A 311 12.08 16.45 -14.28
C SER A 311 11.92 16.14 -15.77
N THR A 312 12.90 15.46 -16.37
CA THR A 312 12.92 15.15 -17.81
C THR A 312 11.71 14.35 -18.28
N TYR A 313 11.27 13.38 -17.48
CA TYR A 313 10.15 12.51 -17.84
C TYR A 313 8.82 12.88 -17.15
N GLY A 314 8.78 13.96 -16.36
CA GLY A 314 7.58 14.38 -15.62
C GLY A 314 7.10 13.34 -14.60
N LEU A 315 8.03 12.63 -13.97
CA LEU A 315 7.74 11.51 -13.07
C LEU A 315 7.60 11.98 -11.63
N ARG A 316 6.71 11.32 -10.88
CA ARG A 316 6.55 11.52 -9.44
C ARG A 316 7.15 10.32 -8.70
N LEU A 317 8.12 10.61 -7.82
CA LEU A 317 8.72 9.63 -6.93
C LEU A 317 7.69 9.07 -5.96
N SER A 318 7.65 7.74 -5.80
CA SER A 318 6.86 7.11 -4.75
C SER A 318 7.57 7.31 -3.40
N THR A 319 6.93 8.00 -2.46
CA THR A 319 7.52 8.25 -1.14
C THR A 319 6.59 7.83 0.00
N THR A 320 7.16 7.52 1.15
CA THR A 320 6.41 7.24 2.39
C THR A 320 5.64 8.47 2.90
N GLY A 321 5.99 9.66 2.41
CA GLY A 321 5.26 10.90 2.60
C GLY A 321 4.36 11.30 1.42
N SER A 322 4.19 10.45 0.40
CA SER A 322 3.36 10.72 -0.78
C SER A 322 1.99 10.06 -0.68
N GLY A 323 1.34 10.11 0.49
CA GLY A 323 -0.10 10.29 0.46
C GLY A 323 -0.37 11.60 -0.31
N SER A 324 -1.32 11.62 -1.24
CA SER A 324 -1.78 12.89 -1.81
C SER A 324 -2.06 13.85 -0.64
N SER A 325 -1.37 15.00 -0.60
CA SER A 325 -1.69 16.00 0.40
C SER A 325 -3.13 16.45 0.14
N THR A 326 -3.90 16.54 1.21
CA THR A 326 -5.32 16.86 1.18
C THR A 326 -5.62 17.79 2.33
N ARG A 327 -6.63 18.63 2.15
CA ARG A 327 -7.26 19.27 3.29
C ARG A 327 -8.04 18.22 4.08
N ILE A 328 -8.09 18.37 5.40
CA ILE A 328 -8.99 17.60 6.26
C ILE A 328 -10.11 18.56 6.64
N ILE A 329 -11.27 18.41 6.01
CA ILE A 329 -12.41 19.33 6.12
C ILE A 329 -13.45 18.71 7.03
N GLY A 330 -13.91 19.45 8.04
CA GLY A 330 -14.90 18.99 9.00
C GLY A 330 -16.14 19.87 9.06
N TYR A 331 -16.74 19.95 10.25
CA TYR A 331 -17.92 20.75 10.53
C TYR A 331 -17.78 22.21 10.04
N GLN A 332 -18.86 22.75 9.45
CA GLN A 332 -18.91 24.10 8.84
C GLN A 332 -17.87 24.35 7.74
N ASP A 333 -17.47 23.29 7.02
CA ASP A 333 -16.44 23.30 5.98
C ASP A 333 -15.11 23.93 6.44
N LYS A 334 -14.79 23.77 7.73
CA LYS A 334 -13.53 24.24 8.31
C LYS A 334 -12.46 23.18 8.15
N CYS A 335 -11.24 23.63 7.91
CA CYS A 335 -10.07 22.78 7.74
C CYS A 335 -9.37 22.57 9.08
N VAL A 336 -8.83 21.37 9.31
CA VAL A 336 -7.79 21.17 10.33
C VAL A 336 -6.58 22.02 9.95
N ASP A 337 -6.18 22.89 10.86
CA ASP A 337 -5.19 23.94 10.65
C ASP A 337 -4.10 23.85 11.71
N VAL A 338 -2.87 24.14 11.31
CA VAL A 338 -1.76 24.48 12.22
C VAL A 338 -1.79 26.00 12.42
N PRO A 339 -2.27 26.50 13.57
CA PRO A 339 -2.52 27.92 13.76
C PRO A 339 -1.28 28.77 13.49
N ASN A 340 -1.46 29.84 12.71
CA ASN A 340 -0.37 30.75 12.30
C ASN A 340 0.79 30.07 11.56
N SER A 341 0.58 28.87 11.00
CA SER A 341 1.64 28.04 10.41
C SER A 341 2.80 27.72 11.38
N ASN A 342 2.54 27.74 12.69
CA ASN A 342 3.55 27.56 13.73
C ASN A 342 3.98 26.08 13.85
N ALA A 343 4.91 25.65 13.01
CA ALA A 343 5.40 24.27 12.92
C ALA A 343 6.38 23.92 14.05
N VAL A 344 5.91 23.90 15.30
CA VAL A 344 6.68 23.51 16.49
C VAL A 344 6.01 22.35 17.23
N ALA A 345 6.81 21.52 17.89
CA ALA A 345 6.30 20.45 18.74
C ALA A 345 5.47 21.03 19.90
N GLY A 346 4.28 20.48 20.13
CA GLY A 346 3.31 20.97 21.10
C GLY A 346 2.30 21.97 20.55
N GLN A 347 2.40 22.38 19.28
CA GLN A 347 1.42 23.28 18.68
C GLN A 347 0.05 22.59 18.61
N ARG A 348 -0.92 23.07 19.41
CA ARG A 348 -2.30 22.55 19.36
C ARG A 348 -2.93 22.85 18.00
N LEU A 349 -3.58 21.84 17.43
CA LEU A 349 -4.32 21.99 16.18
C LEU A 349 -5.68 22.62 16.44
N ALA A 350 -6.20 23.35 15.45
CA ALA A 350 -7.50 23.99 15.51
C ALA A 350 -8.21 23.91 14.16
N THR A 351 -9.46 24.33 14.11
CA THR A 351 -10.18 24.57 12.86
C THR A 351 -9.88 25.97 12.32
N TRP A 352 -9.84 26.12 11.00
CA TRP A 352 -9.79 27.43 10.34
C TRP A 352 -10.54 27.43 9.01
N ASP A 353 -10.78 28.61 8.45
CA ASP A 353 -11.30 28.70 7.08
C ASP A 353 -10.29 28.08 6.10
N CYS A 354 -10.79 27.21 5.23
CA CYS A 354 -9.97 26.53 4.24
C CYS A 354 -9.40 27.54 3.23
N ASN A 355 -8.08 27.74 3.26
CA ASN A 355 -7.36 28.71 2.43
C ASN A 355 -6.31 28.06 1.52
N GLY A 356 -6.06 26.75 1.66
CA GLY A 356 -5.12 25.99 0.83
C GLY A 356 -3.64 26.22 1.19
N GLY A 357 -3.36 26.95 2.27
CA GLY A 357 -2.03 27.14 2.81
C GLY A 357 -1.37 25.82 3.23
N ALA A 358 -0.04 25.81 3.26
CA ALA A 358 0.74 24.62 3.64
C ALA A 358 0.40 24.10 5.05
N ASN A 359 -0.07 24.98 5.94
CA ASN A 359 -0.53 24.66 7.29
C ASN A 359 -1.90 23.95 7.36
N GLN A 360 -2.57 23.75 6.22
CA GLN A 360 -3.81 22.97 6.08
C GLN A 360 -3.65 21.77 5.13
N ASN A 361 -2.44 21.58 4.58
CA ASN A 361 -2.14 20.48 3.67
C ASN A 361 -1.60 19.30 4.45
N TRP A 362 -2.44 18.28 4.61
CA TRP A 362 -2.15 17.09 5.38
C TRP A 362 -1.87 15.89 4.48
N THR A 363 -0.79 15.17 4.79
CA THR A 363 -0.45 13.90 4.15
C THR A 363 -0.86 12.76 5.07
N PHE A 364 -1.70 11.86 4.57
CA PHE A 364 -1.92 10.56 5.21
C PHE A 364 -0.80 9.60 4.78
N GLY A 365 0.11 9.30 5.70
CA GLY A 365 1.21 8.36 5.46
C GLY A 365 0.72 6.91 5.40
N GLY A 366 1.40 6.08 4.60
CA GLY A 366 1.15 4.62 4.58
C GLY A 366 1.52 3.93 5.90
N ASP A 367 2.24 4.62 6.77
CA ASP A 367 2.63 4.20 8.12
C ASP A 367 1.60 4.58 9.19
N GLY A 368 0.43 5.09 8.79
CA GLY A 368 -0.68 5.48 9.68
C GLY A 368 -0.55 6.86 10.32
N THR A 369 0.54 7.60 10.04
CA THR A 369 0.69 8.98 10.52
C THR A 369 -0.05 9.98 9.64
N VAL A 370 -0.45 11.12 10.22
CA VAL A 370 -1.06 12.25 9.49
C VAL A 370 -0.15 13.46 9.65
N ARG A 371 0.40 13.98 8.56
CA ARG A 371 1.56 14.88 8.60
C ARG A 371 1.28 16.25 7.97
N ALA A 372 1.77 17.31 8.57
CA ALA A 372 1.78 18.65 8.00
C ALA A 372 3.06 19.39 8.44
N LEU A 373 3.61 20.23 7.55
CA LEU A 373 4.79 21.08 7.84
C LEU A 373 6.00 20.29 8.42
N GLY A 374 6.19 19.03 7.99
CA GLY A 374 7.29 18.17 8.46
C GLY A 374 7.08 17.53 9.84
N LEU A 375 5.91 17.75 10.47
CA LEU A 375 5.53 17.19 11.77
C LEU A 375 4.30 16.28 11.64
N CYS A 376 4.01 15.53 12.69
CA CYS A 376 2.90 14.59 12.77
C CYS A 376 1.79 15.15 13.68
N MET A 377 0.53 14.92 13.28
CA MET A 377 -0.62 14.99 14.19
C MET A 377 -0.37 13.99 15.33
N ASP A 378 -0.64 14.41 16.55
CA ASP A 378 -0.22 13.73 17.76
C ASP A 378 -1.25 13.93 18.88
N VAL A 379 -1.50 12.87 19.63
CA VAL A 379 -2.25 12.92 20.87
C VAL A 379 -1.31 13.34 22.00
N ASN A 380 -1.59 14.46 22.66
CA ASN A 380 -0.68 14.99 23.68
C ASN A 380 -0.35 13.97 24.79
N GLY A 381 0.93 13.63 24.89
CA GLY A 381 1.45 12.66 25.86
C GLY A 381 0.95 11.23 25.64
N GLY A 382 0.32 10.92 24.50
CA GLY A 382 -0.35 9.65 24.25
C GLY A 382 -1.49 9.35 25.23
N ALA A 383 -2.05 10.38 25.87
CA ALA A 383 -3.11 10.23 26.85
C ALA A 383 -4.44 9.80 26.20
N THR A 384 -5.25 9.06 26.94
CA THR A 384 -6.49 8.46 26.42
C THR A 384 -7.76 9.07 27.02
N ALA A 385 -7.66 10.21 27.70
CA ALA A 385 -8.80 10.88 28.32
C ALA A 385 -9.57 11.76 27.32
N ASN A 386 -10.87 11.97 27.56
CA ASN A 386 -11.61 13.00 26.83
C ASN A 386 -11.04 14.38 27.15
N GLY A 387 -10.95 15.24 26.14
CA GLY A 387 -10.36 16.57 26.25
C GLY A 387 -8.83 16.59 26.09
N THR A 388 -8.18 15.44 25.87
CA THR A 388 -6.75 15.41 25.54
C THR A 388 -6.52 16.16 24.23
N ALA A 389 -5.59 17.13 24.22
CA ALA A 389 -5.32 17.95 23.05
C ALA A 389 -4.76 17.14 21.88
N ILE A 390 -5.20 17.47 20.66
CA ILE A 390 -4.53 17.08 19.42
C ILE A 390 -3.54 18.19 19.04
N GLN A 391 -2.29 17.82 18.78
CA GLN A 391 -1.18 18.74 18.54
C GLN A 391 -0.32 18.29 17.36
N LEU A 392 0.65 19.13 16.98
CA LEU A 392 1.82 18.70 16.21
C LEU A 392 2.91 18.19 17.13
N TRP A 393 3.60 17.13 16.71
CA TRP A 393 4.82 16.66 17.34
C TRP A 393 5.80 16.09 16.31
N GLY A 394 7.07 15.95 16.71
CA GLY A 394 8.06 15.27 15.89
C GLY A 394 7.63 13.85 15.57
N CYS A 395 7.67 13.46 14.29
CA CYS A 395 7.25 12.14 13.86
C CYS A 395 8.15 11.05 14.47
N ASN A 396 7.59 10.23 15.33
CA ASN A 396 8.27 9.15 16.07
C ASN A 396 7.60 7.78 15.89
N GLY A 397 6.49 7.72 15.14
CA GLY A 397 5.77 6.47 14.83
C GLY A 397 5.01 5.86 16.01
N SER A 398 5.00 6.52 17.17
CA SER A 398 4.30 6.03 18.36
C SER A 398 2.79 5.90 18.13
N PRO A 399 2.08 5.08 18.92
CA PRO A 399 0.62 4.95 18.82
C PRO A 399 -0.15 6.27 18.97
N ALA A 400 0.44 7.26 19.65
CA ALA A 400 -0.12 8.62 19.79
C ALA A 400 -0.22 9.38 18.45
N GLN A 401 0.57 8.96 17.44
CA GLN A 401 0.65 9.58 16.12
C GLN A 401 -0.07 8.79 15.03
N GLN A 402 -0.71 7.69 15.41
CA GLN A 402 -1.44 6.83 14.49
C GLN A 402 -2.88 7.32 14.38
N PHE A 403 -3.33 7.61 13.16
CA PHE A 403 -4.69 8.06 12.90
C PHE A 403 -5.28 7.35 11.68
N VAL A 404 -6.56 6.97 11.79
CA VAL A 404 -7.30 6.33 10.72
C VAL A 404 -8.53 7.18 10.42
N LEU A 405 -8.65 7.63 9.17
CA LEU A 405 -9.88 8.24 8.67
C LEU A 405 -10.80 7.13 8.12
N SER A 406 -11.94 6.91 8.79
CA SER A 406 -12.93 5.92 8.39
C SER A 406 -13.73 6.37 7.16
N ALA A 407 -14.38 5.44 6.47
CA ALA A 407 -15.33 5.76 5.39
C ALA A 407 -16.55 6.56 5.88
N ALA A 408 -16.87 6.48 7.16
CA ALA A 408 -17.93 7.25 7.81
C ALA A 408 -17.47 8.65 8.25
N GLY A 409 -16.22 9.03 7.93
CA GLY A 409 -15.63 10.34 8.22
C GLY A 409 -15.04 10.48 9.63
N ASP A 410 -14.89 9.40 10.39
CA ASP A 410 -14.28 9.49 11.73
C ASP A 410 -12.76 9.50 11.61
N LEU A 411 -12.09 10.55 12.08
CA LEU A 411 -10.63 10.57 12.21
C LEU A 411 -10.27 10.07 13.61
N VAL A 412 -9.83 8.82 13.70
CA VAL A 412 -9.69 8.09 14.98
C VAL A 412 -8.23 7.90 15.31
N ASN A 413 -7.84 8.14 16.57
CA ASN A 413 -6.61 7.59 17.12
C ASN A 413 -6.86 6.16 17.64
N PRO A 414 -6.27 5.11 17.06
CA PRO A 414 -6.57 3.73 17.43
C PRO A 414 -6.14 3.35 18.85
N GLN A 415 -5.07 3.96 19.39
CA GLN A 415 -4.59 3.69 20.75
C GLN A 415 -5.60 4.15 21.81
N ALA A 416 -6.12 5.37 21.66
CA ALA A 416 -7.11 5.94 22.56
C ALA A 416 -8.54 5.42 22.29
N ASN A 417 -8.77 4.86 21.10
CA ASN A 417 -10.11 4.51 20.59
C ASN A 417 -11.08 5.70 20.67
N LYS A 418 -10.59 6.88 20.26
CA LYS A 418 -11.29 8.17 20.35
C LYS A 418 -11.14 8.95 19.06
N CYS A 419 -12.10 9.81 18.80
CA CYS A 419 -12.19 10.62 17.59
C CYS A 419 -11.51 11.96 17.82
N VAL A 420 -10.89 12.50 16.77
CA VAL A 420 -10.52 13.90 16.69
C VAL A 420 -11.81 14.70 16.61
N ASP A 421 -12.01 15.56 17.61
CA ASP A 421 -13.24 16.31 17.88
C ASP A 421 -12.95 17.81 17.86
N ILE A 422 -13.86 18.59 17.29
CA ILE A 422 -13.87 20.05 17.41
C ILE A 422 -14.55 20.42 18.73
N THR A 423 -13.76 20.90 19.69
CA THR A 423 -14.21 21.19 21.06
C THR A 423 -15.51 22.00 21.06
N GLY A 424 -16.57 21.41 21.63
CA GLY A 424 -17.84 22.09 21.85
C GLY A 424 -18.57 22.55 20.57
N TYR A 425 -18.34 21.92 19.42
CA TYR A 425 -18.95 22.30 18.12
C TYR A 425 -18.62 23.74 17.68
N GLY A 426 -17.46 24.27 18.09
CA GLY A 426 -17.04 25.62 17.73
C GLY A 426 -16.71 25.82 16.24
N GLY A 427 -16.67 27.08 15.81
CA GLY A 427 -16.34 27.51 14.44
C GLY A 427 -14.84 27.74 14.20
N VAL A 428 -14.47 28.80 13.49
CA VAL A 428 -13.07 29.19 13.21
C VAL A 428 -12.26 29.38 14.51
N GLY A 429 -11.04 28.84 14.55
CA GLY A 429 -10.10 28.96 15.66
C GLY A 429 -10.35 27.98 16.81
N THR A 430 -11.32 27.06 16.66
CA THR A 430 -11.67 26.14 17.74
C THR A 430 -10.63 25.03 17.85
N PRO A 431 -10.06 24.77 19.04
CA PRO A 431 -9.06 23.73 19.21
C PRO A 431 -9.64 22.33 18.97
N LEU A 432 -8.76 21.40 18.57
CA LEU A 432 -9.08 19.99 18.47
C LEU A 432 -8.74 19.24 19.76
N GLU A 433 -9.49 18.18 20.03
CA GLU A 433 -9.29 17.28 21.16
C GLU A 433 -9.64 15.83 20.82
N LEU A 434 -9.22 14.89 21.66
CA LEU A 434 -9.77 13.55 21.69
C LEU A 434 -11.09 13.55 22.44
N TRP A 435 -12.08 12.91 21.85
CA TRP A 435 -13.35 12.65 22.51
C TRP A 435 -13.90 11.27 22.15
N ASP A 436 -14.78 10.74 22.98
CA ASP A 436 -15.53 9.53 22.64
C ASP A 436 -16.25 9.71 21.31
N CYS A 437 -16.04 8.76 20.39
CA CYS A 437 -16.70 8.76 19.10
C CYS A 437 -18.21 8.61 19.30
N ASN A 438 -18.96 9.68 19.04
CA ASN A 438 -20.41 9.76 19.28
C ASN A 438 -21.22 9.96 17.99
N GLY A 439 -20.54 10.05 16.84
CA GLY A 439 -21.17 10.24 15.52
C GLY A 439 -21.62 11.67 15.23
N GLY A 440 -21.34 12.61 16.13
CA GLY A 440 -21.63 14.03 15.99
C GLY A 440 -20.89 14.67 14.82
N ALA A 441 -21.49 15.70 14.22
CA ALA A 441 -20.93 16.36 13.04
C ALA A 441 -19.56 17.02 13.30
N ASN A 442 -19.27 17.41 14.55
CA ASN A 442 -17.98 17.94 14.99
C ASN A 442 -16.84 16.89 15.01
N GLN A 443 -17.14 15.62 14.79
CA GLN A 443 -16.17 14.52 14.67
C GLN A 443 -16.08 13.96 13.24
N LYS A 444 -16.82 14.55 12.29
CA LYS A 444 -16.87 14.12 10.90
C LYS A 444 -15.92 14.94 10.06
N TRP A 445 -15.03 14.22 9.38
CA TRP A 445 -13.96 14.74 8.57
C TRP A 445 -13.97 14.08 7.19
N ARG A 446 -13.56 14.83 6.17
CA ARG A 446 -13.37 14.34 4.81
C ARG A 446 -12.09 14.88 4.22
N ARG A 447 -11.55 14.14 3.27
CA ARG A 447 -10.52 14.65 2.35
C ARG A 447 -11.20 15.62 1.37
N GLY A 448 -10.50 16.66 0.94
CA GLY A 448 -11.07 17.78 0.18
C GLY A 448 -10.17 18.34 -0.89
#